data_AF-A0A3N0E8G4-F1
#
_entry.id   AF-A0A3N0E8G4-F1
#
_cell.length_a   1.000
_cell.length_b   1.000
_cell.length_c   1.000
_cell.angle_alpha   90.00
_cell.angle_beta   90.00
_cell.angle_gamma   90.00
#
_symmetry.space_group_name_H-M   'P 1'
#
loop_
_entity.id
_entity.type
_entity.pdbx_description
1 polymer ?
#
loop_
_entity_poly.entity_id
_entity_poly.type
_entity_poly.pdbx_seq_one_letter_code
_entity_poly.pdbx_strand_id
1 'polypeptide(L)' 'MKNLETTDPKEHSRNIRGELQELRDHIRRDIGKVEEQRAKALFETSAEVIQGLATAFSHYEEGKEEAWK' A
#
# COMPACT_ATOMS: atom_id res chain seq x y z
N MET A 1 2.65 -4.62 -10.77
CA MET A 1 1.17 -4.63 -10.82
C MET A 1 0.73 -5.48 -11.99
N LYS A 2 -0.14 -6.46 -11.75
CA LYS A 2 -0.72 -7.27 -12.83
C LYS A 2 -1.86 -6.50 -13.49
N ASN A 3 -1.97 -6.59 -14.82
CA ASN A 3 -3.21 -6.20 -15.51
C ASN A 3 -4.16 -7.40 -15.46
N LEU A 4 -5.29 -7.27 -14.75
CA LEU A 4 -6.25 -8.36 -14.61
C LEU A 4 -7.38 -8.21 -15.62
N GLU A 5 -7.75 -9.29 -16.29
CA GLU A 5 -8.86 -9.35 -17.25
C GLU A 5 -10.24 -9.55 -16.57
N THR A 6 -10.24 -9.70 -15.25
CA THR A 6 -11.44 -9.90 -14.42
C THR A 6 -12.23 -8.60 -14.25
N THR A 7 -13.53 -8.70 -14.00
CA THR A 7 -14.36 -7.56 -13.56
C THR A 7 -14.60 -7.57 -12.05
N ASP A 8 -14.08 -8.56 -11.31
CA ASP A 8 -14.23 -8.64 -9.85
C ASP A 8 -13.39 -7.55 -9.17
N PRO A 9 -14.04 -6.55 -8.52
CA PRO A 9 -13.32 -5.47 -7.87
C PRO A 9 -12.48 -5.95 -6.67
N LYS A 10 -12.81 -7.08 -6.03
CA LYS A 10 -12.00 -7.64 -4.94
C LYS A 10 -10.70 -8.27 -5.45
N GLU A 11 -10.68 -8.78 -6.68
CA GLU A 11 -9.44 -9.23 -7.31
C GLU A 11 -8.52 -8.06 -7.65
N HIS A 12 -9.06 -7.00 -8.23
CA HIS A 12 -8.33 -5.74 -8.46
C HIS A 12 -7.80 -5.15 -7.15
N SER A 13 -8.64 -5.11 -6.11
CA SER A 13 -8.26 -4.60 -4.79
C SER A 13 -7.06 -5.36 -4.22
N ARG A 14 -7.11 -6.69 -4.21
CA ARG A 14 -6.01 -7.54 -3.70
C ARG A 14 -4.72 -7.32 -4.46
N ASN A 15 -4.79 -7.21 -5.79
CA ASN A 15 -3.63 -6.96 -6.64
C ASN A 15 -3.00 -5.60 -6.32
N ILE A 16 -3.81 -4.54 -6.22
CA ILE A 16 -3.30 -3.20 -5.85
C ILE A 16 -2.71 -3.19 -4.43
N ARG A 17 -3.40 -3.81 -3.46
CA ARG A 17 -2.93 -3.90 -2.07
C ARG A 17 -1.57 -4.60 -1.97
N GLY A 18 -1.37 -5.69 -2.71
CA GLY A 18 -0.09 -6.40 -2.75
C GLY A 18 1.05 -5.50 -3.24
N GLU A 19 0.83 -4.74 -4.31
CA GLU A 19 1.82 -3.82 -4.87
C GLU A 19 2.15 -2.66 -3.93
N LEU A 20 1.14 -2.13 -3.23
CA LEU A 20 1.36 -1.13 -2.18
C LEU A 20 2.24 -1.70 -1.05
N GLN A 21 2.00 -2.94 -0.63
CA GLN A 21 2.83 -3.60 0.39
C GLN A 21 4.27 -3.80 -0.08
N GLU A 22 4.47 -4.26 -1.32
CA GLU A 22 5.80 -4.42 -1.91
C GLU A 22 6.56 -3.08 -1.99
N LEU A 23 5.89 -2.02 -2.43
CA LEU A 23 6.48 -0.68 -2.50
C LEU A 23 6.83 -0.13 -1.10
N ARG A 24 5.92 -0.28 -0.13
CA ARG A 24 6.17 0.10 1.28
C ARG A 24 7.42 -0.60 1.81
N ASP A 25 7.53 -1.90 1.57
CA ASP A 25 8.65 -2.70 2.08
C ASP A 25 9.96 -2.33 1.37
N HIS A 26 9.89 -1.97 0.09
CA HIS A 26 11.04 -1.43 -0.62
C HIS A 26 11.52 -0.10 -0.03
N ILE A 27 10.62 0.85 0.17
CA ILE A 27 10.93 2.16 0.77
C ILE A 27 11.55 1.98 2.16
N ARG A 28 10.99 1.09 2.99
CA ARG A 28 11.54 0.80 4.33
C ARG A 28 12.95 0.21 4.29
N ARG A 29 13.26 -0.64 3.31
CA ARG A 29 14.62 -1.17 3.12
C ARG A 29 15.61 -0.07 2.74
N ASP A 30 15.18 0.94 2.00
CA ASP A 30 16.05 2.02 1.53
C ASP A 30 16.35 3.07 2.60
N ILE A 31 15.50 3.22 3.63
CA ILE A 31 15.80 4.04 4.81
C ILE A 31 17.15 3.65 5.45
N GLY A 32 17.46 2.34 5.48
CA GLY A 32 18.71 1.82 6.02
C GLY A 32 19.93 1.97 5.11
N LYS A 33 19.75 2.44 3.86
CA LYS A 33 20.82 2.57 2.86
C LYS A 33 21.18 4.03 2.55
N VAL A 34 20.28 4.96 2.84
CA VAL A 34 20.47 6.38 2.57
C VAL A 34 20.95 7.08 3.82
N GLU A 35 21.91 7.99 3.70
CA GLU A 35 22.42 8.79 4.83
C GLU A 35 21.71 10.15 4.97
N GLU A 36 21.17 10.69 3.88
CA GLU A 36 20.52 12.00 3.89
C GLU A 36 19.26 12.00 4.77
N GLN A 37 19.26 12.81 5.82
CA GLN A 37 18.17 12.86 6.80
C GLN A 37 16.82 13.27 6.19
N ARG A 38 16.82 14.16 5.20
CA ARG A 38 15.59 14.60 4.51
C ARG A 38 14.99 13.46 3.68
N ALA A 39 15.82 12.66 3.03
CA ALA A 39 15.37 11.49 2.29
C ALA A 39 14.79 10.41 3.23
N LYS A 40 15.42 10.17 4.39
CA LYS A 40 14.86 9.25 5.41
C LYS A 40 13.46 9.69 5.84
N ALA A 41 13.28 10.97 6.19
CA ALA A 41 11.98 11.50 6.59
C ALA A 41 10.91 11.38 5.48
N LEU A 42 11.29 11.62 4.22
CA LEU A 42 10.41 11.42 3.06
C LEU A 42 10.01 9.95 2.93
N PHE A 43 10.96 9.02 3.08
CA PHE A 43 10.71 7.58 2.96
C PHE A 43 9.82 7.05 4.08
N GLU A 44 10.06 7.46 5.33
CA GLU A 44 9.22 7.13 6.49
C GLU A 44 7.78 7.57 6.26
N THR A 45 7.59 8.84 5.90
CA THR A 45 6.25 9.41 5.64
C THR A 45 5.56 8.70 4.46
N SER A 46 6.30 8.41 3.39
CA SER A 46 5.76 7.71 2.21
C SER A 46 5.32 6.30 2.56
N ALA A 47 6.11 5.56 3.34
CA ALA A 47 5.78 4.21 3.79
C ALA A 47 4.53 4.18 4.68
N GLU A 48 4.32 5.20 5.51
CA GLU A 48 3.12 5.35 6.33
C GLU A 48 1.87 5.63 5.48
N VAL A 49 1.94 6.55 4.52
CA VAL A 49 0.82 6.84 3.60
C VAL A 49 0.45 5.59 2.81
N ILE A 50 1.44 4.87 2.27
CA ILE A 50 1.21 3.62 1.52
C ILE A 50 0.61 2.54 2.42
N GLN A 51 1.03 2.46 3.69
CA GLN A 51 0.40 1.56 4.66
C GLN A 51 -1.08 1.90 4.88
N GLY A 52 -1.41 3.19 5.03
CA GLY A 52 -2.80 3.64 5.15
C GLY A 52 -3.65 3.24 3.93
N LEU A 53 -3.12 3.42 2.73
CA LEU A 53 -3.77 2.99 1.50
C LEU A 53 -3.96 1.47 1.48
N ALA A 54 -2.91 0.68 1.73
CA ALA A 54 -3.03 -0.78 1.76
C ALA A 54 -4.07 -1.28 2.78
N THR A 55 -4.18 -0.61 3.92
CA THR A 55 -5.21 -0.91 4.93
C THR A 55 -6.61 -0.62 4.42
N ALA A 56 -6.84 0.51 3.73
CA ALA A 56 -8.14 0.83 3.14
C ALA A 56 -8.61 -0.24 2.14
N PHE A 57 -7.71 -0.73 1.29
CA PHE A 57 -8.00 -1.85 0.38
C PHE A 57 -8.33 -3.15 1.13
N SER A 58 -7.67 -3.43 2.27
CA SER A 58 -8.01 -4.58 3.12
C SER A 58 -9.41 -4.45 3.72
N HIS A 59 -9.78 -3.25 4.18
CA HIS A 59 -11.12 -2.99 4.74
C HIS A 59 -12.21 -3.19 3.67
N TYR A 60 -11.99 -2.73 2.45
CA TYR A 60 -12.86 -2.98 1.31
C TYR A 60 -13.04 -4.49 1.05
N GLU A 61 -11.94 -5.25 0.98
CA GLU A 61 -11.95 -6.71 0.75
C GLU A 61 -12.77 -7.46 1.81
N GLU A 62 -12.59 -7.09 3.08
CA GLU A 62 -13.24 -7.66 4.25
C GLU A 62 -14.70 -7.24 4.40
N GLY A 63 -15.18 -6.28 3.59
CA GLY A 63 -16.53 -5.73 3.72
C GLY A 63 -16.76 -4.98 5.04
N LYS A 64 -15.69 -4.43 5.64
CA LYS A 64 -15.70 -3.74 6.94
C LYS A 64 -15.82 -2.21 6.82
N GLU A 65 -16.25 -1.71 5.67
CA GLU A 65 -16.41 -0.28 5.47
C GLU A 65 -17.60 0.23 6.30
N GLU A 66 -17.31 1.01 7.36
CA GLU A 66 -18.35 1.67 8.17
C GLU A 66 -19.26 2.60 7.33
N ALA A 67 -18.79 3.04 6.16
CA ALA A 67 -19.52 3.91 5.25
C ALA A 67 -20.65 3.20 4.48
N TRP A 68 -20.76 1.87 4.51
CA TRP A 68 -21.73 1.08 3.73
C TRP A 68 -22.77 0.35 4.60
N LYS A 69 -22.96 0.79 5.85
CA LYS A 69 -24.12 0.45 6.68
C LYS A 69 -25.24 1.46 6.54
#